data_AF-A0A672HR40-F1
#
_entry.id   AF-A0A672HR40-F1
#
_cell.length_a   1.000
_cell.length_b   1.000
_cell.length_c   1.000
_cell.angle_alpha   90.00
_cell.angle_beta   90.00
_cell.angle_gamma   90.00
#
_symmetry.space_group_name_H-M   'P 1'
#
loop_
_entity.id
_entity.type
_entity.pdbx_description
1 polymer ?
#
loop_
_entity_poly.entity_id
_entity_poly.type
_entity_poly.pdbx_seq_one_letter_code
_entity_poly.pdbx_strand_id
1 'polypeptide(L)'
;ESRKLHLIFSPVLSQREPGELVLSWGDHSVPHIWWQQSFKNMRLMHRLVHRLVYRRRFREPDIQPGETPHKLYTRLKDMFFKWIGPAERSVAKVFEVLITEQFRHTLAPEIRVWVKEHGPADGLRAVELVETFMSAWCQKNFPAEPRPRPATRANSLGQLQ
;
A
#
# COMPACT_ATOMS: atom_id res chain seq x y z
N GLU A 1 15.26 -3.13 10.72
CA GLU A 1 15.84 -4.50 10.63
C GLU A 1 14.97 -5.51 9.87
N SER A 2 13.64 -5.35 9.80
CA SER A 2 12.71 -6.29 9.15
C SER A 2 12.91 -6.53 7.64
N ARG A 3 13.64 -5.65 6.94
CA ARG A 3 13.91 -5.79 5.49
C ARG A 3 15.02 -6.80 5.15
N LYS A 4 15.97 -7.05 6.07
CA LYS A 4 17.03 -8.06 5.86
C LYS A 4 16.51 -9.49 5.96
N LEU A 5 15.52 -9.72 6.83
CA LEU A 5 14.91 -11.05 7.00
C LEU A 5 14.08 -11.46 5.78
N HIS A 6 13.45 -10.50 5.08
CA HIS A 6 12.59 -10.80 3.92
C HIS A 6 13.35 -11.36 2.70
N LEU A 7 14.68 -11.15 2.62
CA LEU A 7 15.53 -11.66 1.54
C LEU A 7 16.15 -13.03 1.86
N ILE A 8 16.26 -13.41 3.14
CA ILE A 8 16.83 -14.70 3.58
C ILE A 8 15.80 -15.84 3.45
N PHE A 9 14.50 -15.51 3.47
CA PHE A 9 13.39 -16.47 3.43
C PHE A 9 12.56 -16.36 2.14
N SER A 10 13.21 -16.17 0.99
CA SER A 10 12.57 -16.30 -0.31
C SER A 10 12.65 -17.76 -0.78
N PRO A 11 11.54 -18.41 -1.15
CA PRO A 11 11.60 -19.77 -1.66
C PRO A 11 12.35 -19.80 -3.00
N VAL A 12 13.26 -20.76 -3.15
CA VAL A 12 13.95 -20.98 -4.42
C VAL A 12 13.15 -22.01 -5.20
N LEU A 13 12.78 -21.65 -6.43
CA LEU A 13 12.23 -22.60 -7.40
C LEU A 13 13.33 -23.59 -7.76
N SER A 14 13.17 -24.84 -7.33
CA SER A 14 14.08 -25.93 -7.64
C SER A 14 13.36 -26.97 -8.47
N GLN A 15 13.98 -27.36 -9.58
CA GLN A 15 13.44 -28.38 -10.48
C GLN A 15 13.99 -29.73 -10.02
N ARG A 16 13.12 -30.56 -9.44
CA ARG A 16 13.51 -31.87 -8.91
C ARG A 16 13.41 -32.95 -9.98
N GLU A 17 12.41 -32.82 -10.86
CA GLU A 17 12.15 -33.68 -12.02
C GLU A 17 11.75 -32.81 -13.22
N PRO A 18 11.96 -33.25 -14.47
CA PRO A 18 11.57 -32.48 -15.65
C PRO A 18 10.05 -32.28 -15.70
N GLY A 19 9.62 -31.05 -15.39
CA GLY A 19 8.21 -30.63 -15.37
C GLY A 19 7.63 -30.38 -13.98
N GLU A 20 8.32 -30.78 -12.90
CA GLU A 20 7.87 -30.56 -11.53
C GLU A 20 8.74 -29.50 -10.83
N LEU A 21 8.18 -28.29 -10.71
CA LEU A 21 8.80 -27.18 -9.98
C LEU A 21 8.35 -27.24 -8.53
N VAL A 22 9.29 -27.47 -7.61
CA VAL A 22 9.04 -27.52 -6.17
C VAL A 22 9.69 -26.32 -5.51
N LEU A 23 8.96 -25.66 -4.60
CA LEU A 23 9.53 -24.62 -3.76
C LEU A 23 10.38 -25.27 -2.66
N SER A 24 11.70 -25.15 -2.80
CA SER A 24 12.66 -25.63 -1.81
C SER A 24 13.07 -24.50 -0.87
N TRP A 25 13.10 -24.79 0.43
CA TRP A 25 13.54 -23.86 1.47
C TRP A 25 14.88 -24.35 2.00
N GLY A 26 15.89 -23.49 1.99
CA GLY A 26 17.23 -23.82 2.47
C GLY A 26 17.19 -24.21 3.95
N ASP A 27 17.58 -25.46 4.21
CA ASP A 27 17.85 -26.15 5.47
C ASP A 27 16.85 -25.98 6.64
N HIS A 28 16.59 -27.07 7.37
CA HIS A 28 15.49 -27.24 8.33
C HIS A 28 15.58 -26.41 9.64
N SER A 29 16.31 -25.29 9.63
CA SER A 29 16.57 -24.45 10.81
C SER A 29 15.60 -23.26 10.98
N VAL A 30 14.41 -23.30 10.38
CA VAL A 30 13.39 -22.25 10.53
C VAL A 30 12.31 -22.70 11.53
N PRO A 31 12.16 -22.04 12.71
CA PRO A 31 11.22 -22.49 13.73
C PRO A 31 9.77 -22.48 13.21
N HIS A 32 8.95 -23.48 13.60
CA HIS A 32 7.55 -23.69 13.15
C HIS A 32 6.67 -22.42 13.14
N ILE A 33 6.93 -21.48 14.03
CA ILE A 33 6.23 -20.20 14.20
C ILE A 33 6.38 -19.30 12.96
N TRP A 34 7.52 -19.39 12.26
CA TRP A 34 7.83 -18.61 11.07
C TRP A 34 7.18 -19.19 9.80
N TRP A 35 6.96 -20.51 9.74
CA TRP A 35 6.16 -21.14 8.68
C TRP A 35 4.72 -20.63 8.69
N GLN A 36 4.10 -20.52 9.86
CA GLN A 36 2.75 -19.98 9.99
C GLN A 36 2.66 -18.53 9.49
N GLN A 37 3.66 -17.71 9.78
CA GLN A 37 3.70 -16.33 9.30
C GLN A 37 3.89 -16.28 7.77
N SER A 38 4.75 -17.12 7.21
CA SER A 38 4.90 -17.25 5.75
C SER A 38 3.62 -17.75 5.07
N PHE A 39 2.91 -18.73 5.63
CA PHE A 39 1.62 -19.18 5.11
C PHE A 39 0.54 -18.09 5.24
N LYS A 40 0.50 -17.35 6.34
CA LYS A 40 -0.39 -16.19 6.51
C LYS A 40 -0.08 -15.14 5.45
N ASN A 41 1.19 -14.80 5.25
CA ASN A 41 1.64 -13.87 4.22
C ASN A 41 1.27 -14.37 2.81
N MET A 42 1.45 -15.65 2.50
CA MET A 42 1.07 -16.24 1.23
C MET A 42 -0.45 -16.20 0.99
N ARG A 43 -1.26 -16.50 2.01
CA ARG A 43 -2.74 -16.38 1.93
C ARG A 43 -3.17 -14.92 1.79
N LEU A 44 -2.48 -13.97 2.41
CA LEU A 44 -2.72 -12.54 2.26
C LEU A 44 -2.36 -12.10 0.83
N MET A 45 -1.19 -12.49 0.33
CA MET A 45 -0.75 -12.21 -1.04
C MET A 45 -1.71 -12.81 -2.07
N HIS A 46 -2.14 -14.06 -1.89
CA HIS A 46 -3.15 -14.68 -2.75
C HIS A 46 -4.46 -13.87 -2.77
N ARG A 47 -4.96 -13.46 -1.59
CA ARG A 47 -6.16 -12.61 -1.50
C ARG A 47 -5.97 -11.24 -2.16
N LEU A 48 -4.80 -10.62 -2.00
CA LEU A 48 -4.48 -9.34 -2.62
C LEU A 48 -4.41 -9.46 -4.15
N VAL A 49 -3.70 -10.47 -4.67
CA VAL A 49 -3.59 -10.74 -6.11
C VAL A 49 -4.96 -11.04 -6.70
N HIS A 50 -5.74 -11.91 -6.07
CA HIS A 50 -7.11 -12.21 -6.46
C HIS A 50 -7.94 -10.92 -6.55
N ARG A 51 -7.93 -10.09 -5.50
CA ARG A 51 -8.66 -8.82 -5.45
C ARG A 51 -8.24 -7.87 -6.58
N LEU A 52 -6.95 -7.76 -6.89
CA LEU A 52 -6.44 -6.89 -7.96
C LEU A 52 -6.87 -7.36 -9.35
N VAL A 53 -6.92 -8.68 -9.59
CA VAL A 53 -7.35 -9.25 -10.87
C VAL A 53 -8.83 -8.95 -11.15
N TYR A 54 -9.73 -9.19 -10.20
CA TYR A 54 -11.16 -8.90 -10.40
C TYR A 54 -11.45 -7.40 -10.50
N ARG A 55 -10.73 -6.58 -9.73
CA ARG A 55 -10.80 -5.12 -9.86
C ARG A 55 -10.52 -4.68 -11.29
N ARG A 56 -9.42 -5.17 -11.86
CA ARG A 56 -9.01 -4.80 -13.22
C ARG A 56 -10.08 -5.21 -14.22
N ARG A 57 -10.54 -6.47 -14.17
CA ARG A 57 -11.58 -6.98 -15.07
C ARG A 57 -12.92 -6.24 -14.95
N PHE A 58 -13.23 -5.73 -13.75
CA PHE A 58 -14.43 -4.93 -13.53
C PHE A 58 -14.33 -3.52 -14.14
N ARG A 59 -13.17 -2.86 -14.01
CA ARG A 59 -12.95 -1.49 -14.53
C ARG A 59 -12.66 -1.47 -16.03
N GLU A 60 -12.00 -2.52 -16.52
CA GLU A 60 -11.59 -2.72 -17.91
C GLU A 60 -12.14 -4.07 -18.40
N PRO A 61 -13.48 -4.20 -18.57
CA PRO A 61 -14.06 -5.45 -19.05
C PRO A 61 -13.72 -5.66 -20.54
N ASP A 62 -13.21 -6.85 -20.86
CA ASP A 62 -13.07 -7.30 -22.24
C ASP A 62 -14.44 -7.75 -22.75
N ILE A 63 -15.02 -6.99 -23.70
CA ILE A 63 -16.34 -7.27 -24.28
C ILE A 63 -16.18 -8.34 -25.35
N GLN A 64 -16.81 -9.49 -25.16
CA GLN A 64 -16.66 -10.61 -26.09
C GLN A 64 -17.49 -10.38 -27.37
N PRO A 65 -17.01 -10.82 -28.55
CA PRO A 65 -17.79 -10.78 -29.77
C PRO A 65 -19.14 -11.50 -29.60
N GLY A 66 -20.25 -10.79 -29.86
CA GLY A 66 -21.60 -11.33 -29.70
C GLY A 66 -22.11 -11.42 -28.25
N GLU A 67 -21.40 -10.84 -27.27
CA GLU A 67 -21.89 -10.77 -25.89
C GLU A 67 -23.11 -9.84 -25.79
N THR A 68 -24.20 -10.35 -25.20
CA THR A 68 -25.39 -9.52 -24.97
C THR A 68 -25.17 -8.59 -23.77
N PRO A 69 -25.83 -7.41 -23.72
CA PRO A 69 -25.72 -6.50 -22.58
C PRO A 69 -26.06 -7.16 -21.24
N HIS A 70 -27.02 -8.10 -21.24
CA HIS A 70 -27.39 -8.85 -20.04
C HIS A 70 -26.28 -9.80 -19.55
N LYS A 71 -25.57 -10.47 -20.48
CA LYS A 71 -24.42 -11.32 -20.15
C LYS A 71 -23.27 -10.48 -19.60
N LEU A 72 -22.98 -9.34 -20.22
CA LEU A 72 -21.96 -8.41 -19.74
C LEU A 72 -22.29 -7.89 -18.33
N TYR A 73 -23.52 -7.44 -18.10
CA TYR A 73 -23.97 -6.97 -16.79
C TYR A 73 -23.83 -8.04 -15.70
N THR A 74 -24.24 -9.27 -16.00
CA THR A 74 -24.13 -10.40 -15.07
C THR A 74 -22.68 -10.70 -14.71
N ARG A 75 -21.78 -10.67 -15.71
CA ARG A 75 -20.34 -10.87 -15.52
C ARG A 75 -19.70 -9.75 -14.71
N LEU A 76 -20.06 -8.49 -14.98
CA LEU A 76 -19.60 -7.33 -14.20
C LEU A 76 -20.03 -7.43 -12.74
N LYS A 77 -21.28 -7.85 -12.50
CA LYS A 77 -21.78 -8.08 -11.14
C LYS A 77 -20.93 -9.13 -10.44
N ASP A 78 -20.72 -10.30 -11.03
CA ASP A 78 -19.87 -11.36 -10.45
C ASP A 78 -18.43 -10.88 -10.14
N MET A 79 -17.82 -10.12 -11.06
CA MET A 79 -16.49 -9.53 -10.84
C MET A 79 -16.48 -8.55 -9.66
N PHE A 80 -17.50 -7.70 -9.53
CA PHE A 80 -17.64 -6.79 -8.40
C PHE A 80 -17.76 -7.55 -7.08
N PHE A 81 -18.59 -8.60 -7.04
CA PHE A 81 -18.75 -9.45 -5.85
C PHE A 81 -17.43 -10.13 -5.46
N LYS A 82 -16.68 -10.67 -6.42
CA LYS A 82 -15.36 -11.30 -6.17
C LYS A 82 -14.26 -10.30 -5.80
N TRP A 83 -14.37 -9.06 -6.27
CA TRP A 83 -13.43 -7.98 -5.93
C TRP A 83 -13.69 -7.41 -4.54
N ILE A 84 -14.93 -7.05 -4.23
CA ILE A 84 -15.29 -6.34 -3.00
C ILE A 84 -15.65 -7.30 -1.86
N GLY A 85 -16.24 -8.46 -2.16
CA GLY A 85 -16.81 -9.37 -1.18
C GLY A 85 -17.93 -8.71 -0.35
N PRO A 86 -18.96 -8.10 -0.96
CA PRO A 86 -19.94 -7.31 -0.25
C PRO A 86 -20.85 -8.15 0.68
N ALA A 87 -20.98 -9.45 0.45
CA ALA A 87 -21.77 -10.34 1.31
C ALA A 87 -21.26 -10.40 2.77
N GLU A 88 -19.98 -10.14 2.99
CA GLU A 88 -19.33 -10.16 4.30
C GLU A 88 -19.06 -8.75 4.85
N ARG A 89 -19.58 -7.69 4.19
CA ARG A 89 -19.20 -6.30 4.47
C ARG A 89 -20.41 -5.39 4.61
N SER A 90 -20.32 -4.47 5.55
CA SER A 90 -21.25 -3.34 5.61
C SER A 90 -21.07 -2.44 4.38
N VAL A 91 -22.15 -1.74 4.02
CA VAL A 91 -22.15 -0.74 2.94
C VAL A 91 -21.06 0.32 3.16
N ALA A 92 -20.88 0.79 4.39
CA ALA A 92 -19.80 1.70 4.75
C ALA A 92 -18.42 1.12 4.41
N LYS A 93 -18.18 -0.16 4.71
CA LYS A 93 -16.89 -0.79 4.41
C LYS A 93 -16.65 -0.97 2.90
N VAL A 94 -17.72 -1.13 2.11
CA VAL A 94 -17.62 -1.13 0.64
C VAL A 94 -17.21 0.26 0.15
N PHE A 95 -17.85 1.32 0.64
CA PHE A 95 -17.48 2.69 0.28
C PHE A 95 -16.04 3.02 0.67
N GLU A 96 -15.60 2.67 1.88
CA GLU A 96 -14.23 2.88 2.34
C GLU A 96 -13.19 2.27 1.40
N VAL A 97 -13.48 1.08 0.85
CA VAL A 97 -12.61 0.43 -0.13
C VAL A 97 -12.49 1.25 -1.41
N LEU A 98 -13.62 1.76 -1.92
CA LEU A 98 -13.67 2.54 -3.15
C LEU A 98 -13.02 3.92 -2.96
N ILE A 99 -13.29 4.58 -1.84
CA ILE A 99 -12.72 5.89 -1.47
C ILE A 99 -11.20 5.77 -1.31
N THR A 100 -10.72 4.77 -0.57
CA THR A 100 -9.28 4.55 -0.37
C THR A 100 -8.56 4.31 -1.70
N GLU A 101 -9.18 3.54 -2.59
CA GLU A 101 -8.63 3.35 -3.93
C GLU A 101 -8.58 4.66 -4.72
N GLN A 102 -9.69 5.41 -4.75
CA GLN A 102 -9.77 6.65 -5.49
C GLN A 102 -8.77 7.69 -4.98
N PHE A 103 -8.64 7.81 -3.66
CA PHE A 103 -7.64 8.66 -3.00
C PHE A 103 -6.22 8.32 -3.48
N ARG A 104 -5.84 7.03 -3.48
CA ARG A 104 -4.52 6.61 -3.98
C ARG A 104 -4.32 6.95 -5.46
N HIS A 105 -5.39 7.03 -6.25
CA HIS A 105 -5.31 7.41 -7.66
C HIS A 105 -5.20 8.90 -7.91
N THR A 106 -5.64 9.75 -6.98
CA THR A 106 -5.57 11.21 -7.11
C THR A 106 -4.23 11.79 -6.66
N LEU A 107 -3.43 11.02 -5.89
CA LEU A 107 -2.11 11.45 -5.43
C LEU A 107 -1.13 11.65 -6.60
N ALA A 108 -0.24 12.62 -6.49
CA ALA A 108 0.88 12.77 -7.43
C ALA A 108 1.69 11.46 -7.53
N PRO A 109 2.29 11.13 -8.71
CA PRO A 109 3.00 9.86 -8.93
C PRO A 109 4.03 9.53 -7.84
N GLU A 110 4.80 10.52 -7.40
CA GLU A 110 5.86 10.39 -6.40
C GLU A 110 5.30 10.00 -5.03
N ILE A 111 4.23 10.69 -4.62
CA ILE A 111 3.54 10.44 -3.35
C ILE A 111 2.85 9.08 -3.39
N ARG A 112 2.28 8.71 -4.54
CA ARG A 112 1.61 7.43 -4.74
C ARG A 112 2.55 6.24 -4.58
N VAL A 113 3.76 6.32 -5.13
CA VAL A 113 4.79 5.29 -4.95
C VAL A 113 5.14 5.17 -3.46
N TRP A 114 5.37 6.30 -2.79
CA TRP A 114 5.71 6.31 -1.37
C TRP A 114 4.60 5.71 -0.49
N VAL A 115 3.34 6.09 -0.69
CA VAL A 115 2.19 5.50 0.03
C VAL A 115 2.06 4.00 -0.25
N LYS A 116 2.32 3.56 -1.49
CA LYS A 116 2.28 2.13 -1.86
C LYS A 116 3.35 1.32 -1.14
N GLU A 117 4.56 1.86 -1.00
CA GLU A 117 5.67 1.21 -0.29
C GLU A 117 5.40 1.03 1.21
N HIS A 118 4.66 1.95 1.83
CA HIS A 118 4.33 1.90 3.26
C HIS A 118 3.09 1.04 3.56
N GLY A 119 2.32 0.65 2.55
CA GLY A 119 1.26 -0.35 2.66
C GLY A 119 0.18 -0.06 3.72
N PRO A 120 -0.48 1.12 3.73
CA PRO A 120 -1.45 1.47 4.76
C PRO A 120 -2.65 0.51 4.78
N ALA A 121 -3.10 0.20 6.00
CA ALA A 121 -4.17 -0.75 6.27
C ALA A 121 -5.56 -0.24 5.80
N ASP A 122 -5.78 1.07 5.83
CA ASP A 122 -7.03 1.73 5.42
C ASP A 122 -6.76 3.12 4.79
N GLY A 123 -7.83 3.83 4.44
CA GLY A 123 -7.77 5.16 3.84
C GLY A 123 -7.24 6.24 4.79
N LEU A 124 -7.67 6.22 6.06
CA LEU A 124 -7.23 7.19 7.06
C LEU A 124 -5.71 7.09 7.30
N ARG A 125 -5.18 5.88 7.45
CA ARG A 125 -3.72 5.66 7.54
C ARG A 125 -2.99 6.12 6.29
N ALA A 126 -3.60 6.02 5.12
CA ALA A 126 -3.00 6.56 3.89
C ALA A 126 -2.97 8.10 3.90
N VAL A 127 -3.99 8.76 4.43
CA VAL A 127 -4.04 10.23 4.57
C VAL A 127 -2.97 10.71 5.56
N GLU A 128 -2.92 10.13 6.76
CA GLU A 128 -1.92 10.47 7.79
C GLU A 128 -0.48 10.38 7.24
N LEU A 129 -0.21 9.33 6.45
CA LEU A 129 1.08 9.14 5.78
C LEU A 129 1.36 10.27 4.79
N VAL A 130 0.40 10.63 3.93
CA VAL A 130 0.56 11.72 2.96
C VAL A 130 0.80 13.06 3.64
N GLU A 131 0.03 13.37 4.69
CA GLU A 131 0.18 14.60 5.46
C GLU A 131 1.56 14.69 6.12
N THR A 132 2.03 13.59 6.70
CA THR A 132 3.38 13.49 7.28
C THR A 132 4.46 13.74 6.23
N PHE A 133 4.32 13.13 5.04
CA PHE A 133 5.24 13.35 3.92
C PHE A 133 5.25 14.82 3.48
N MET A 134 4.07 15.42 3.30
CA MET A 134 3.95 16.83 2.89
C MET A 134 4.51 17.78 3.94
N SER A 135 4.29 17.53 5.22
CA SER A 135 4.82 18.34 6.31
C SER A 135 6.35 18.33 6.35
N ALA A 136 6.96 17.15 6.20
CA ALA A 136 8.40 17.00 6.13
C ALA A 136 8.99 17.64 4.87
N TRP A 137 8.30 17.50 3.73
CA TRP A 137 8.71 18.09 2.45
C TRP A 137 8.62 19.62 2.47
N CYS A 138 7.56 20.19 3.02
CA CYS A 138 7.39 21.63 3.19
C CYS A 138 8.43 22.22 4.16
N GLN A 139 8.72 21.56 5.28
CA GLN A 139 9.80 22.00 6.19
C GLN A 139 11.17 22.03 5.51
N LYS A 140 11.45 21.09 4.61
CA LYS A 140 12.74 20.97 3.92
C LYS A 140 12.90 22.00 2.80
N ASN A 141 11.82 22.30 2.07
CA ASN A 141 11.86 23.19 0.90
C ASN A 141 11.53 24.66 1.23
N PHE A 142 10.87 24.91 2.36
CA PHE A 142 10.56 26.25 2.87
C PHE A 142 10.91 26.29 4.37
N PRO A 143 12.21 26.40 4.72
CA PRO A 143 12.58 26.53 6.12
C PRO A 143 11.92 27.80 6.69
N ALA A 144 11.26 27.66 7.83
CA ALA A 144 10.71 28.81 8.55
C ALA A 144 11.79 29.89 8.69
N GLU A 145 11.48 31.13 8.30
CA GLU A 145 12.41 32.24 8.44
C GLU A 145 13.00 32.27 9.86
N PRO A 146 14.32 32.51 10.01
CA PRO A 146 14.91 32.63 11.32
C PRO A 146 14.20 33.77 12.07
N ARG A 147 13.47 33.42 13.13
CA ARG A 147 12.83 34.40 14.01
C ARG A 147 13.88 35.46 14.38
N PRO A 148 13.58 36.77 14.25
CA PRO A 148 14.55 37.80 14.59
C PRO A 148 14.97 37.59 16.04
N ARG A 149 16.29 37.46 16.26
CA ARG A 149 16.86 37.34 17.60
C ARG A 149 16.36 38.53 18.42
N PRO A 150 15.83 38.33 19.64
CA PRO A 150 15.47 39.45 20.50
C PRO A 150 16.72 40.30 20.67
N ALA A 151 16.61 41.59 20.34
CA ALA A 151 17.72 42.52 20.41
C ALA A 151 18.27 42.50 21.84
N THR A 152 19.50 42.00 22.01
CA THR A 152 20.24 42.20 23.24
C THR A 152 20.36 43.69 23.43
N ARG A 153 19.62 44.23 24.40
CA ARG A 153 19.73 45.63 24.82
C ARG A 153 21.19 45.87 25.18
N ALA A 154 21.90 46.58 24.30
CA ALA A 154 23.25 47.03 24.58
C ALA A 154 23.18 47.91 25.84
N ASN A 155 23.83 47.46 26.91
CA ASN A 155 24.20 48.33 28.01
C ASN A 155 25.29 49.28 27.49
N SER A 156 24.85 50.42 26.96
CA SER A 156 25.76 51.54 26.69
C SER A 156 26.05 52.23 28.02
N LEU A 157 27.18 51.84 28.62
CA LEU A 157 27.97 52.72 29.48
C LEU A 157 28.24 54.02 28.72
N GLY A 158 27.84 55.14 29.32
CA GLY A 158 28.05 56.47 28.77
C GLY A 158 27.71 57.52 29.82
N GLN A 159 28.52 57.57 30.88
CA GLN A 159 28.70 58.81 31.62
C GLN A 159 29.02 59.92 30.61
N LEU A 160 28.25 60.99 30.60
CA LEU A 160 28.71 62.29 30.15
C LEU A 160 28.36 63.30 31.24
N GLN A 161 29.43 63.82 31.84
CA GLN A 161 29.49 65.03 32.64
C GLN A 161 29.03 66.23 31.83
#